data_AF-A0A2S1LWY7-F1
#
_entry.id   AF-A0A2S1LWY7-F1
#
_cell.length_a   1.000
_cell.length_b   1.000
_cell.length_c   1.000
_cell.angle_alpha   90.00
_cell.angle_beta   90.00
_cell.angle_gamma   90.00
#
_symmetry.space_group_name_H-M   'P 1'
#
loop_
_entity.id
_entity.type
_entity.pdbx_description
1 polymer ?
#
loop_
_entity_poly.entity_id
_entity_poly.type
_entity_poly.pdbx_seq_one_letter_code
_entity_poly.pdbx_strand_id
1 'polypeptide(L)'
;MGLDRSLLREKVGGFNVKLLIILFSFLFVFYSNASVVNDTASGASIKRIIDWKKKIVYFDIIKTVDEDKFGRVGLNSTSRLVLSINDFKDSLIRQSLFEMVIDSDNTFKDYLDSEPHLILYFSGLDSILKRSYVKYSEDLKSITIRYELSLFPDFINLFLFHDKSYKAFYPFMTMRVDQFAYTGIVIYAGEDYESTSGTVKLTDSFFIKIYDENIKLYFDKRMVEPDALRRWGMLEYTNDIAYRNEDRIGDYPLRLVAKGIYGKNNSDIILDEYSINKLFSNKNNVNLLREGKLIIIK
;
A
#
# COMPACT_ATOMS: atom_id res chain seq x y z
N MET A 1 -4.96 -65.29 -38.90
CA MET A 1 -4.04 -64.12 -39.01
C MET A 1 -4.93 -62.89 -39.03
N GLY A 2 -5.24 -62.21 -37.93
CA GLY A 2 -4.38 -61.82 -36.83
C GLY A 2 -4.00 -60.35 -37.03
N LEU A 3 -4.72 -59.44 -36.39
CA LEU A 3 -4.22 -58.22 -35.71
C LEU A 3 -5.37 -57.28 -35.34
N ASP A 4 -5.88 -57.57 -34.14
CA ASP A 4 -6.20 -56.64 -33.06
C ASP A 4 -5.88 -55.15 -33.33
N ARG A 5 -6.91 -54.29 -33.27
CA ARG A 5 -6.76 -52.84 -33.19
C ARG A 5 -7.25 -52.39 -31.81
N SER A 6 -6.39 -52.56 -30.81
CA SER A 6 -6.40 -51.76 -29.60
C SER A 6 -5.40 -50.62 -29.75
N LEU A 7 -5.87 -49.38 -29.85
CA LEU A 7 -5.05 -48.20 -29.59
C LEU A 7 -5.88 -47.14 -28.87
N LEU A 8 -5.69 -47.15 -27.55
CA LEU A 8 -5.39 -45.97 -26.73
C LEU A 8 -6.29 -44.74 -26.93
N ARG A 9 -7.40 -44.77 -26.19
CA ARG A 9 -8.15 -43.59 -25.79
C ARG A 9 -7.35 -42.87 -24.69
N GLU A 10 -6.49 -41.92 -25.06
CA GLU A 10 -5.80 -41.05 -24.11
C GLU A 10 -6.82 -40.25 -23.30
N LYS A 11 -6.73 -40.37 -21.97
CA LYS A 11 -7.45 -39.56 -21.00
C LYS A 11 -6.94 -38.12 -21.10
N VAL A 12 -7.77 -37.21 -21.58
CA VAL A 12 -7.60 -35.77 -21.36
C VAL A 12 -7.53 -35.53 -19.87
N GLY A 13 -6.34 -35.13 -19.39
CA GLY A 13 -6.08 -34.81 -18.01
C GLY A 13 -7.05 -33.75 -17.51
N GLY A 14 -7.75 -34.06 -16.42
CA GLY A 14 -8.63 -33.13 -15.74
C GLY A 14 -7.86 -31.89 -15.33
N PHE A 15 -8.20 -30.76 -15.95
CA PHE A 15 -7.67 -29.46 -15.62
C PHE A 15 -8.07 -29.14 -14.17
N ASN A 16 -7.10 -29.15 -13.26
CA ASN A 16 -7.37 -29.03 -11.84
C ASN A 16 -7.63 -27.55 -11.50
N VAL A 17 -8.90 -27.15 -11.59
CA VAL A 17 -9.38 -25.77 -11.34
C VAL A 17 -8.92 -25.24 -9.97
N LYS A 18 -8.72 -26.11 -8.98
CA LYS A 18 -8.15 -25.73 -7.68
C LYS A 18 -6.70 -25.26 -7.76
N LEU A 19 -5.88 -25.86 -8.62
CA LEU A 19 -4.50 -25.44 -8.84
C LEU A 19 -4.44 -24.06 -9.51
N LEU A 20 -5.38 -23.80 -10.43
CA LEU A 20 -5.51 -22.50 -11.12
C LEU A 20 -5.98 -21.40 -10.16
N ILE A 21 -6.91 -21.69 -9.24
CA ILE A 21 -7.40 -20.75 -8.22
C ILE A 21 -6.30 -20.45 -7.18
N ILE A 22 -5.50 -21.45 -6.79
CA ILE A 22 -4.35 -21.26 -5.91
C ILE A 22 -3.26 -20.43 -6.62
N LEU A 23 -3.00 -20.66 -7.92
CA LEU A 23 -2.09 -19.84 -8.70
C LEU A 23 -2.59 -18.39 -8.88
N PHE A 24 -3.88 -18.19 -9.13
CA PHE A 24 -4.48 -16.84 -9.25
C PHE A 24 -4.51 -16.11 -7.90
N SER A 25 -4.66 -16.84 -6.80
CA SER A 25 -4.54 -16.28 -5.45
C SER A 25 -3.09 -15.95 -5.10
N PHE A 26 -2.12 -16.69 -5.66
CA PHE A 26 -0.69 -16.40 -5.50
C PHE A 26 -0.23 -15.21 -6.35
N LEU A 27 -0.78 -15.04 -7.57
CA LEU A 27 -0.33 -13.98 -8.49
C LEU A 27 -0.69 -12.56 -8.02
N PHE A 28 -1.69 -12.41 -7.14
CA PHE A 28 -2.09 -11.10 -6.58
C PHE A 28 -1.48 -10.81 -5.21
N VAL A 29 -0.87 -11.79 -4.53
CA VAL A 29 -0.35 -11.62 -3.16
C VAL A 29 1.05 -10.98 -3.13
N PHE A 30 1.80 -11.02 -4.24
CA PHE A 30 3.17 -10.47 -4.28
C PHE A 30 3.27 -8.93 -4.34
N TYR A 31 2.16 -8.21 -4.54
CA TYR A 31 2.19 -6.75 -4.78
C TYR A 31 1.34 -5.92 -3.83
N SER A 32 0.68 -6.59 -2.88
CA SER A 32 -0.08 -5.93 -1.83
C SER A 32 0.59 -6.27 -0.51
N ASN A 33 0.90 -5.27 0.31
CA ASN A 33 1.08 -5.44 1.76
C ASN A 33 -0.22 -6.08 2.29
N ALA A 34 -0.34 -7.39 2.19
CA ALA A 34 -1.52 -8.14 2.55
C ALA A 34 -1.23 -8.86 3.86
N SER A 35 -2.02 -8.56 4.88
CA SER A 35 -1.94 -9.23 6.17
C SER A 35 -3.19 -10.06 6.38
N VAL A 36 -3.03 -11.19 7.05
CA VAL A 36 -4.13 -12.02 7.53
C VAL A 36 -4.02 -12.09 9.05
N VAL A 37 -5.02 -11.59 9.76
CA VAL A 37 -5.10 -11.68 11.22
C VAL A 37 -6.26 -12.59 11.58
N ASN A 38 -6.01 -13.54 12.48
CA ASN A 38 -7.01 -14.49 12.96
C ASN A 38 -7.38 -14.16 14.40
N ASP A 39 -8.68 -14.09 14.68
CA ASP A 39 -9.20 -14.07 16.03
C ASP A 39 -9.90 -15.41 16.32
N THR A 40 -9.17 -16.27 17.03
CA THR A 40 -9.62 -17.61 17.38
C THR A 40 -10.79 -17.61 18.35
N ALA A 41 -10.98 -16.55 19.14
CA ALA A 41 -12.06 -16.46 20.13
C ALA A 41 -13.42 -16.15 19.47
N SER A 42 -13.43 -15.33 18.41
CA SER A 42 -14.66 -14.99 17.68
C SER A 42 -14.95 -15.88 16.46
N GLY A 43 -14.01 -16.76 16.09
CA GLY A 43 -14.08 -17.57 14.87
C GLY A 43 -14.02 -16.71 13.60
N ALA A 44 -13.46 -15.51 13.70
CA ALA A 44 -13.34 -14.56 12.61
C ALA A 44 -11.88 -14.33 12.22
N SER A 45 -11.66 -13.99 10.97
CA SER A 45 -10.37 -13.53 10.46
C SER A 45 -10.57 -12.30 9.59
N ILE A 46 -9.49 -11.57 9.37
CA ILE A 46 -9.47 -10.40 8.51
C ILE A 46 -8.31 -10.53 7.53
N LYS A 47 -8.60 -10.32 6.25
CA LYS A 47 -7.60 -10.14 5.21
C LYS A 47 -7.57 -8.68 4.78
N ARG A 48 -6.41 -8.04 4.88
CA ARG A 48 -6.19 -6.67 4.42
C ARG A 48 -5.49 -6.69 3.06
N ILE A 49 -5.87 -5.78 2.16
CA ILE A 49 -5.21 -5.58 0.86
C ILE A 49 -5.12 -4.07 0.60
N ILE A 50 -3.93 -3.54 0.32
CA ILE A 50 -3.78 -2.16 -0.16
C ILE A 50 -3.76 -2.17 -1.69
N ASP A 51 -4.68 -1.45 -2.31
CA ASP A 51 -4.64 -1.16 -3.74
C ASP A 51 -4.08 0.27 -3.93
N TRP A 52 -2.76 0.35 -4.13
CA TRP A 52 -2.06 1.60 -4.36
C TRP A 52 -2.48 2.31 -5.64
N LYS A 53 -3.11 1.62 -6.61
CA LYS A 53 -3.61 2.25 -7.84
C LYS A 53 -4.95 2.92 -7.58
N LYS A 54 -5.89 2.21 -6.93
CA LYS A 54 -7.21 2.74 -6.57
C LYS A 54 -7.20 3.64 -5.34
N LYS A 55 -6.09 3.66 -4.60
CA LYS A 55 -5.92 4.41 -3.35
C LYS A 55 -6.91 3.95 -2.26
N ILE A 56 -7.17 2.65 -2.18
CA ILE A 56 -8.14 2.05 -1.24
C ILE A 56 -7.46 0.92 -0.47
N VAL A 57 -7.76 0.82 0.83
CA VAL A 57 -7.51 -0.38 1.64
C VAL A 57 -8.79 -1.19 1.74
N TYR A 58 -8.70 -2.45 1.36
CA TYR A 58 -9.77 -3.42 1.49
C TYR A 58 -9.57 -4.25 2.75
N PHE A 59 -10.64 -4.44 3.50
CA PHE A 59 -10.71 -5.32 4.67
C PHE A 59 -11.79 -6.37 4.45
N ASP A 60 -11.38 -7.61 4.21
CA ASP A 60 -12.28 -8.75 4.12
C ASP A 60 -12.36 -9.44 5.47
N ILE A 61 -13.43 -9.17 6.22
CA ILE A 61 -13.70 -9.87 7.48
C ILE A 61 -14.49 -11.13 7.17
N ILE A 62 -13.91 -12.27 7.48
CA ILE A 62 -14.45 -13.60 7.24
C ILE A 62 -14.86 -14.18 8.59
N LYS A 63 -16.11 -14.63 8.71
CA LYS A 63 -16.61 -15.29 9.92
C LYS A 63 -17.22 -16.63 9.57
N THR A 64 -16.91 -17.65 10.36
CA THR A 64 -17.59 -18.94 10.25
C THR A 64 -19.06 -18.84 10.66
N VAL A 65 -19.92 -19.53 9.92
CA VAL A 65 -21.35 -19.60 10.20
C VAL A 65 -21.57 -20.72 11.21
N ASP A 66 -22.00 -20.34 12.40
CA ASP A 66 -22.49 -21.25 13.43
C ASP A 66 -24.00 -21.44 13.24
N GLU A 67 -24.40 -22.50 12.53
CA GLU A 67 -25.80 -22.79 12.24
C GLU A 67 -26.62 -23.09 13.51
N ASP A 68 -25.98 -23.64 14.55
CA ASP A 68 -26.66 -23.95 15.81
C ASP A 68 -27.04 -22.66 16.55
N LYS A 69 -26.19 -21.63 16.47
CA LYS A 69 -26.42 -20.32 17.10
C LYS A 69 -27.28 -19.37 16.28
N PHE A 70 -27.11 -19.36 14.95
CA PHE A 70 -27.76 -18.37 14.07
C PHE A 70 -28.94 -18.93 13.26
N GLY A 71 -29.12 -20.25 13.25
CA GLY A 71 -30.06 -20.97 12.41
C GLY A 71 -29.58 -21.09 10.96
N ARG A 72 -30.38 -21.76 10.12
CA ARG A 72 -30.10 -21.91 8.68
C ARG A 72 -29.89 -20.56 7.99
N VAL A 73 -29.05 -20.56 6.96
CA VAL A 73 -28.75 -19.37 6.16
C VAL A 73 -30.02 -18.77 5.53
N GLY A 74 -30.25 -17.48 5.78
CA GLY A 74 -31.40 -16.70 5.33
C GLY A 74 -31.34 -15.26 5.85
N LEU A 75 -32.24 -14.39 5.42
CA LEU A 75 -32.20 -12.93 5.71
C LEU A 75 -31.99 -12.62 7.21
N ASN A 76 -32.76 -13.25 8.10
CA ASN A 76 -32.70 -13.00 9.54
C ASN A 76 -31.41 -13.53 10.20
N SER A 77 -30.83 -14.63 9.68
CA SER A 77 -29.54 -15.13 10.18
C SER A 77 -28.38 -14.30 9.64
N THR A 78 -28.46 -13.82 8.38
CA THR A 78 -27.49 -12.88 7.80
C THR A 78 -27.42 -11.58 8.60
N SER A 79 -28.55 -10.94 8.92
CA SER A 79 -28.55 -9.70 9.71
C SER A 79 -27.92 -9.90 11.08
N ARG A 80 -28.22 -11.00 11.78
CA ARG A 80 -27.63 -11.31 13.10
C ARG A 80 -26.13 -11.61 13.03
N LEU A 81 -25.68 -12.34 12.00
CA LEU A 81 -24.26 -12.59 11.75
C LEU A 81 -23.50 -11.30 11.47
N VAL A 82 -24.04 -10.44 10.60
CA VAL A 82 -23.46 -9.13 10.29
C VAL A 82 -23.37 -8.25 11.53
N LEU A 83 -24.42 -8.20 12.35
CA LEU A 83 -24.41 -7.47 13.62
C LEU A 83 -23.32 -8.00 14.55
N SER A 84 -23.19 -9.33 14.68
CA SER A 84 -22.16 -9.94 15.51
C SER A 84 -20.73 -9.69 15.04
N ILE A 85 -20.51 -9.27 13.78
CA ILE A 85 -19.20 -8.85 13.28
C ILE A 85 -18.89 -7.42 13.73
N ASN A 86 -19.91 -6.56 13.82
CA ASN A 86 -19.71 -5.17 14.26
C ASN A 86 -19.10 -5.09 15.67
N ASP A 87 -19.38 -6.07 16.53
CA ASP A 87 -18.87 -6.11 17.92
C ASP A 87 -17.34 -6.14 18.02
N PHE A 88 -16.64 -6.65 17.00
CA PHE A 88 -15.17 -6.80 17.01
C PHE A 88 -14.46 -6.27 15.75
N LYS A 89 -15.22 -5.82 14.75
CA LYS A 89 -14.70 -5.31 13.46
C LYS A 89 -13.55 -4.33 13.64
N ASP A 90 -13.72 -3.32 14.50
CA ASP A 90 -12.74 -2.24 14.63
C ASP A 90 -11.42 -2.73 15.22
N SER A 91 -11.50 -3.71 16.12
CA SER A 91 -10.30 -4.37 16.66
C SER A 91 -9.56 -5.15 15.58
N LEU A 92 -10.29 -5.94 14.78
CA LEU A 92 -9.70 -6.69 13.65
C LEU A 92 -9.05 -5.75 12.62
N ILE A 93 -9.77 -4.70 12.21
CA ILE A 93 -9.25 -3.70 11.28
C ILE A 93 -7.96 -3.08 11.83
N ARG A 94 -7.99 -2.59 13.07
CA ARG A 94 -6.82 -2.01 13.73
C ARG A 94 -5.63 -2.99 13.78
N GLN A 95 -5.86 -4.23 14.20
CA GLN A 95 -4.80 -5.26 14.25
C GLN A 95 -4.23 -5.53 12.86
N SER A 96 -5.07 -5.58 11.82
CA SER A 96 -4.61 -5.81 10.44
C SER A 96 -3.70 -4.69 9.91
N LEU A 97 -3.81 -3.49 10.47
CA LEU A 97 -2.98 -2.34 10.10
C LEU A 97 -1.60 -2.35 10.76
N PHE A 98 -1.39 -3.07 11.85
CA PHE A 98 -0.15 -3.00 12.65
C PHE A 98 1.14 -3.23 11.86
N GLU A 99 1.13 -4.15 10.90
CA GLU A 99 2.28 -4.47 10.05
C GLU A 99 2.47 -3.52 8.87
N MET A 100 1.55 -2.55 8.69
CA MET A 100 1.63 -1.60 7.59
C MET A 100 2.82 -0.65 7.80
N VAL A 101 3.74 -0.63 6.86
CA VAL A 101 4.88 0.30 6.84
C VAL A 101 4.37 1.71 6.54
N ILE A 102 4.62 2.64 7.46
CA ILE A 102 4.22 4.05 7.31
C ILE A 102 5.39 4.87 6.76
N ASP A 103 6.57 4.66 7.33
CA ASP A 103 7.84 5.24 6.88
C ASP A 103 9.01 4.28 7.14
N SER A 104 10.24 4.75 6.92
CA SER A 104 11.46 3.94 7.07
C SER A 104 11.74 3.42 8.46
N ASP A 105 11.23 4.08 9.49
CA ASP A 105 11.55 3.77 10.87
C ASP A 105 10.37 3.06 11.56
N ASN A 106 9.15 3.39 11.14
CA ASN A 106 7.92 3.07 11.86
C ASN A 106 6.90 2.34 11.00
N THR A 107 6.35 1.28 11.58
CA THR A 107 5.07 0.70 11.19
C THR A 107 3.90 1.46 11.82
N PHE A 108 2.67 1.13 11.40
CA PHE A 108 1.47 1.66 12.04
C PHE A 108 1.45 1.38 13.55
N LYS A 109 1.89 0.18 13.95
CA LYS A 109 1.96 -0.20 15.36
C LYS A 109 2.93 0.70 16.13
N ASP A 110 4.10 0.98 15.56
CA ASP A 110 5.10 1.83 16.20
C ASP A 110 4.55 3.26 16.41
N TYR A 111 3.78 3.78 15.44
CA TYR A 111 3.07 5.06 15.60
C TYR A 111 2.01 5.02 16.69
N LEU A 112 1.19 3.97 16.74
CA LEU A 112 0.16 3.84 17.77
C LEU A 112 0.76 3.71 19.18
N ASP A 113 1.88 2.99 19.33
CA ASP A 113 2.57 2.80 20.59
C ASP A 113 3.23 4.09 21.10
N SER A 114 3.80 4.89 20.18
CA SER A 114 4.43 6.18 20.50
C SER A 114 3.40 7.30 20.72
N GLU A 115 2.25 7.23 20.05
CA GLU A 115 1.18 8.22 20.14
C GLU A 115 -0.17 7.55 20.43
N PRO A 116 -0.43 7.13 21.68
CA PRO A 116 -1.63 6.38 22.04
C PRO A 116 -2.95 7.10 21.73
N HIS A 117 -2.93 8.43 21.67
CA HIS A 117 -4.10 9.25 21.33
C HIS A 117 -4.64 8.97 19.91
N LEU A 118 -3.82 8.41 19.01
CA LEU A 118 -4.25 7.99 17.68
C LEU A 118 -5.40 6.97 17.73
N ILE A 119 -5.54 6.23 18.85
CA ILE A 119 -6.64 5.27 19.04
C ILE A 119 -8.02 5.93 19.00
N LEU A 120 -8.12 7.23 19.32
CA LEU A 120 -9.39 7.95 19.30
C LEU A 120 -9.93 8.11 17.89
N TYR A 121 -9.07 8.26 16.89
CA TYR A 121 -9.50 8.29 15.49
C TYR A 121 -10.07 6.94 15.02
N PHE A 122 -9.66 5.83 15.67
CA PHE A 122 -10.21 4.50 15.38
C PHE A 122 -11.62 4.30 15.94
N SER A 123 -12.00 5.06 16.97
CA SER A 123 -13.38 5.01 17.48
C SER A 123 -14.41 5.59 16.49
N GLY A 124 -13.96 6.36 15.50
CA GLY A 124 -14.77 6.93 14.43
C GLY A 124 -14.70 6.18 13.09
N LEU A 125 -14.11 4.97 13.04
CA LEU A 125 -13.92 4.21 11.81
C LEU A 125 -15.20 4.03 11.00
N ASP A 126 -16.35 3.86 11.67
CA ASP A 126 -17.64 3.70 11.01
C ASP A 126 -18.06 4.86 10.12
N SER A 127 -17.57 6.07 10.39
CA SER A 127 -17.87 7.25 9.58
C SER A 127 -17.08 7.30 8.26
N ILE A 128 -15.93 6.63 8.21
CA ILE A 128 -15.00 6.65 7.06
C ILE A 128 -14.91 5.30 6.33
N LEU A 129 -15.34 4.21 6.97
CA LEU A 129 -15.40 2.89 6.37
C LEU A 129 -16.68 2.72 5.55
N LYS A 130 -16.51 2.47 4.24
CA LYS A 130 -17.61 2.09 3.37
C LYS A 130 -17.74 0.58 3.32
N ARG A 131 -18.92 0.05 3.65
CA ARG A 131 -19.24 -1.36 3.39
C ARG A 131 -19.47 -1.56 1.90
N SER A 132 -18.72 -2.48 1.29
CA SER A 132 -18.79 -2.77 -0.15
C SER A 132 -19.76 -3.89 -0.45
N TYR A 133 -19.52 -5.09 0.09
CA TYR A 133 -20.40 -6.23 -0.10
C TYR A 133 -20.45 -7.14 1.13
N VAL A 134 -21.48 -8.00 1.14
CA VAL A 134 -21.63 -9.15 2.03
C VAL A 134 -21.82 -10.37 1.14
N LYS A 135 -21.01 -11.41 1.33
CA LYS A 135 -21.02 -12.61 0.48
C LYS A 135 -20.81 -13.86 1.33
N TYR A 136 -21.62 -14.89 1.08
CA TYR A 136 -21.37 -16.23 1.63
C TYR A 136 -20.34 -17.00 0.78
N SER A 137 -19.57 -17.88 1.42
CA SER A 137 -18.83 -18.91 0.68
C SER A 137 -19.78 -19.83 -0.07
N GLU A 138 -19.29 -20.49 -1.11
CA GLU A 138 -20.10 -21.39 -1.94
C GLU A 138 -20.69 -22.55 -1.14
N ASP A 139 -19.98 -23.01 -0.11
CA ASP A 139 -20.43 -24.04 0.83
C ASP A 139 -21.30 -23.49 1.97
N LEU A 140 -21.58 -22.18 1.97
CA LEU A 140 -22.36 -21.45 2.98
C LEU A 140 -21.78 -21.50 4.41
N LYS A 141 -20.57 -22.04 4.61
CA LYS A 141 -19.95 -22.19 5.93
C LYS A 141 -19.32 -20.91 6.47
N SER A 142 -19.15 -19.90 5.64
CA SER A 142 -18.57 -18.62 6.05
C SER A 142 -19.25 -17.46 5.36
N ILE A 143 -19.21 -16.31 6.02
CA ILE A 143 -19.65 -15.03 5.49
C ILE A 143 -18.45 -14.09 5.44
N THR A 144 -18.30 -13.38 4.33
CA THR A 144 -17.30 -12.34 4.12
C THR A 144 -17.99 -10.99 4.00
N ILE A 145 -17.55 -10.02 4.79
CA ILE A 145 -17.95 -8.62 4.68
C ILE A 145 -16.72 -7.82 4.25
N ARG A 146 -16.83 -7.13 3.12
CA ARG A 146 -15.77 -6.23 2.65
C ARG A 146 -16.04 -4.81 3.12
N TYR A 147 -15.06 -4.22 3.79
CA TYR A 147 -14.98 -2.79 4.06
C TYR A 147 -13.88 -2.14 3.22
N GLU A 148 -14.11 -0.88 2.87
CA GLU A 148 -13.22 -0.05 2.07
C GLU A 148 -12.88 1.21 2.88
N LEU A 149 -11.59 1.53 2.93
CA LEU A 149 -11.07 2.78 3.47
C LEU A 149 -10.28 3.50 2.38
N SER A 150 -10.65 4.74 2.07
CA SER A 150 -9.85 5.58 1.19
C SER A 150 -8.52 5.94 1.86
N LEU A 151 -7.41 5.83 1.12
CA LEU A 151 -6.11 6.27 1.64
C LEU A 151 -6.06 7.78 1.84
N PHE A 152 -6.76 8.52 0.98
CA PHE A 152 -6.78 9.98 0.94
C PHE A 152 -8.24 10.47 0.88
N PRO A 153 -8.64 11.44 1.72
CA PRO A 153 -7.87 12.00 2.83
C PRO A 153 -7.91 11.14 4.10
N ASP A 154 -8.80 10.15 4.16
CA ASP A 154 -9.24 9.53 5.42
C ASP A 154 -8.10 8.88 6.22
N PHE A 155 -7.36 7.95 5.61
CA PHE A 155 -6.27 7.28 6.31
C PHE A 155 -5.09 8.22 6.61
N ILE A 156 -4.75 9.12 5.68
CA ILE A 156 -3.56 9.97 5.82
C ILE A 156 -3.73 11.07 6.85
N ASN A 157 -4.95 11.55 7.07
CA ASN A 157 -5.25 12.48 8.15
C ASN A 157 -4.83 11.95 9.53
N LEU A 158 -4.72 10.63 9.73
CA LEU A 158 -4.21 10.03 10.97
C LEU A 158 -2.75 10.39 11.26
N PHE A 159 -1.98 10.82 10.25
CA PHE A 159 -0.53 11.06 10.35
C PHE A 159 -0.13 12.52 10.07
N LEU A 160 -1.10 13.41 9.84
CA LEU A 160 -0.85 14.82 9.58
C LEU A 160 -0.84 15.61 10.89
N PHE A 161 0.37 15.87 11.40
CA PHE A 161 0.58 16.67 12.62
C PHE A 161 0.99 18.12 12.34
N HIS A 162 1.19 18.50 11.06
CA HIS A 162 1.65 19.82 10.66
C HIS A 162 0.60 20.60 9.87
N ASP A 163 0.35 21.84 10.30
CA ASP A 163 -0.56 22.77 9.59
C ASP A 163 0.09 23.47 8.39
N LYS A 164 1.42 23.42 8.26
CA LYS A 164 2.19 24.05 7.18
C LYS A 164 3.41 23.21 6.81
N SER A 165 3.75 23.15 5.51
CA SER A 165 5.01 22.51 5.09
C SER A 165 6.22 23.27 5.65
N TYR A 166 7.22 22.55 6.14
CA TYR A 166 8.52 23.12 6.49
C TYR A 166 9.30 23.46 5.21
N LYS A 167 10.05 24.57 5.24
CA LYS A 167 10.96 24.94 4.15
C LYS A 167 12.00 23.84 3.96
N ALA A 168 12.43 23.64 2.70
CA ALA A 168 13.51 22.70 2.37
C ALA A 168 14.69 22.87 3.32
N PHE A 169 15.17 21.75 3.87
CA PHE A 169 16.28 21.73 4.82
C PHE A 169 17.60 22.24 4.22
N TYR A 170 17.67 22.42 2.90
CA TYR A 170 18.89 22.75 2.18
C TYR A 170 18.78 24.01 1.34
N PRO A 171 19.86 24.81 1.28
CA PRO A 171 19.96 25.92 0.35
C PRO A 171 19.93 25.41 -1.10
N PHE A 172 19.37 26.22 -2.01
CA PHE A 172 19.40 25.93 -3.44
C PHE A 172 20.83 25.68 -3.91
N MET A 173 21.07 24.51 -4.49
CA MET A 173 22.40 24.15 -5.02
C MET A 173 22.69 25.06 -6.22
N THR A 174 23.67 25.94 -6.09
CA THR A 174 24.05 26.91 -7.14
C THR A 174 24.99 26.25 -8.14
N MET A 175 24.57 25.14 -8.74
CA MET A 175 25.31 24.53 -9.85
C MET A 175 24.69 24.99 -11.17
N ARG A 176 25.53 25.13 -12.21
CA ARG A 176 25.11 25.31 -13.61
C ARG A 176 24.48 24.02 -14.14
N VAL A 177 23.40 23.57 -13.51
CA VAL A 177 22.56 22.49 -14.02
C VAL A 177 21.45 23.14 -14.84
N ASP A 178 21.15 22.58 -16.00
CA ASP A 178 20.14 23.13 -16.91
C ASP A 178 18.83 23.39 -16.17
N GLN A 179 18.37 24.65 -16.21
CA GLN A 179 17.17 25.11 -15.52
C GLN A 179 15.92 24.79 -16.35
N PHE A 180 15.69 23.52 -16.64
CA PHE A 180 14.46 23.09 -17.27
C PHE A 180 13.27 23.21 -16.31
N ALA A 181 12.13 23.66 -16.82
CA ALA A 181 10.86 23.68 -16.09
C ALA A 181 10.21 22.29 -16.16
N TYR A 182 10.60 21.41 -15.24
CA TYR A 182 9.99 20.09 -15.12
C TYR A 182 8.56 20.20 -14.57
N THR A 183 7.70 19.25 -14.94
CA THR A 183 6.28 19.21 -14.54
C THR A 183 6.00 18.22 -13.40
N GLY A 184 6.95 17.34 -13.10
CA GLY A 184 6.88 16.31 -12.08
C GLY A 184 8.23 15.61 -11.89
N ILE A 185 8.28 14.64 -10.98
CA ILE A 185 9.49 13.88 -10.68
C ILE A 185 9.17 12.39 -10.78
N VAL A 186 10.04 11.65 -11.47
CA VAL A 186 9.99 10.20 -11.61
C VAL A 186 11.33 9.65 -11.13
N ILE A 187 11.28 8.75 -10.16
CA ILE A 187 12.46 8.01 -9.69
C ILE A 187 12.30 6.54 -10.07
N TYR A 188 13.29 6.03 -10.79
CA TYR A 188 13.41 4.61 -11.07
C TYR A 188 14.16 3.94 -9.93
N ALA A 189 13.45 3.10 -9.18
CA ALA A 189 14.03 2.16 -8.25
C ALA A 189 14.25 0.83 -8.99
N GLY A 190 15.46 0.28 -8.91
CA GLY A 190 15.74 -1.05 -9.43
C GLY A 190 15.09 -2.13 -8.57
N GLU A 191 15.10 -3.36 -9.08
CA GLU A 191 14.46 -4.49 -8.37
C GLU A 191 15.21 -4.88 -7.09
N ASP A 192 16.53 -4.77 -7.08
CA ASP A 192 17.41 -5.28 -6.04
C ASP A 192 18.55 -4.30 -5.77
N TYR A 193 18.82 -4.06 -4.49
CA TYR A 193 19.92 -3.23 -4.01
C TYR A 193 20.77 -3.98 -3.00
N GLU A 194 22.08 -3.77 -3.03
CA GLU A 194 22.98 -4.32 -2.03
C GLU A 194 22.84 -3.55 -0.70
N SER A 195 22.66 -4.29 0.39
CA SER A 195 22.69 -3.77 1.76
C SER A 195 23.60 -4.66 2.62
N THR A 196 23.99 -4.16 3.79
CA THR A 196 24.80 -4.91 4.77
C THR A 196 24.13 -6.21 5.23
N SER A 197 22.80 -6.28 5.13
CA SER A 197 22.00 -7.46 5.47
C SER A 197 21.70 -8.37 4.27
N GLY A 198 22.32 -8.13 3.11
CA GLY A 198 22.05 -8.82 1.85
C GLY A 198 21.26 -7.98 0.86
N THR A 199 20.71 -8.62 -0.17
CA THR A 199 19.92 -7.95 -1.20
C THR A 199 18.56 -7.51 -0.65
N VAL A 200 18.21 -6.23 -0.85
CA VAL A 200 16.96 -5.63 -0.39
C VAL A 200 16.19 -4.99 -1.55
N LYS A 201 14.86 -4.95 -1.41
CA LYS A 201 13.94 -4.32 -2.36
C LYS A 201 13.23 -3.14 -1.73
N LEU A 202 12.75 -2.22 -2.57
CA LEU A 202 12.03 -1.05 -2.09
C LEU A 202 10.66 -1.49 -1.58
N THR A 203 10.39 -1.19 -0.31
CA THR A 203 9.12 -1.48 0.34
C THR A 203 8.20 -0.27 0.22
N ASP A 204 6.94 -0.52 -0.19
CA ASP A 204 5.95 0.54 -0.31
C ASP A 204 5.63 1.14 1.05
N SER A 205 5.72 2.47 1.13
CA SER A 205 5.40 3.25 2.32
C SER A 205 4.62 4.51 1.96
N PHE A 206 3.97 5.12 2.96
CA PHE A 206 3.24 6.37 2.75
C PHE A 206 4.15 7.59 2.73
N PHE A 207 5.24 7.52 3.49
CA PHE A 207 6.20 8.60 3.64
C PHE A 207 7.61 8.07 3.48
N ILE A 208 8.24 8.41 2.35
CA ILE A 208 9.65 8.13 2.13
C ILE A 208 10.50 9.29 2.62
N LYS A 209 11.79 9.03 2.72
CA LYS A 209 12.82 10.06 2.73
C LYS A 209 13.75 9.89 1.52
N ILE A 210 14.39 10.98 1.11
CA ILE A 210 15.44 10.95 0.07
C ILE A 210 16.75 11.35 0.72
N TYR A 211 17.79 10.54 0.53
CA TYR A 211 19.15 10.76 0.98
C TYR A 211 20.13 10.86 -0.21
N ASP A 212 21.32 11.38 0.06
CA ASP A 212 22.49 11.16 -0.80
C ASP A 212 23.29 9.91 -0.36
N GLU A 213 24.35 9.60 -1.12
CA GLU A 213 25.26 8.48 -0.86
C GLU A 213 26.00 8.58 0.49
N ASN A 214 26.03 9.77 1.11
CA ASN A 214 26.59 9.99 2.45
C ASN A 214 25.52 9.92 3.56
N ILE A 215 24.31 9.44 3.24
CA ILE A 215 23.17 9.34 4.16
C ILE A 215 22.76 10.71 4.73
N LYS A 216 22.99 11.77 3.95
CA LYS A 216 22.46 13.08 4.29
C LYS A 216 21.01 13.17 3.80
N LEU A 217 20.08 13.41 4.72
CA LEU A 217 18.66 13.57 4.42
C LEU A 217 18.43 14.84 3.60
N TYR A 218 17.66 14.81 2.51
CA TYR A 218 17.27 15.98 1.70
C TYR A 218 15.76 16.23 1.61
N PHE A 219 14.95 15.18 1.69
CA PHE A 219 13.50 15.27 1.55
C PHE A 219 12.80 14.34 2.54
N ASP A 220 11.72 14.81 3.15
CA ASP A 220 10.83 14.02 4.01
C ASP A 220 9.40 14.57 3.97
N LYS A 221 8.49 13.88 4.68
CA LYS A 221 7.06 14.25 4.74
C LYS A 221 6.78 15.68 5.21
N ARG A 222 7.66 16.28 6.01
CA ARG A 222 7.47 17.64 6.56
C ARG A 222 7.60 18.70 5.48
N MET A 223 8.27 18.38 4.36
CA MET A 223 8.37 19.26 3.21
C MET A 223 7.12 19.24 2.33
N VAL A 224 6.24 18.25 2.46
CA VAL A 224 5.05 18.14 1.61
C VAL A 224 3.90 18.98 2.16
N GLU A 225 3.20 19.68 1.29
CA GLU A 225 2.02 20.46 1.65
C GLU A 225 0.91 19.54 2.18
N PRO A 226 0.28 19.88 3.33
CA PRO A 226 -0.81 19.09 3.89
C PRO A 226 -1.95 18.84 2.88
N ASP A 227 -2.29 19.84 2.06
CA ASP A 227 -3.35 19.71 1.05
C ASP A 227 -2.99 18.74 -0.07
N ALA A 228 -1.70 18.67 -0.44
CA ALA A 228 -1.22 17.65 -1.38
C ALA A 228 -1.29 16.26 -0.76
N LEU A 229 -0.84 16.11 0.50
CA LEU A 229 -0.93 14.86 1.24
C LEU A 229 -2.38 14.36 1.33
N ARG A 230 -3.33 15.24 1.65
CA ARG A 230 -4.77 14.91 1.71
C ARG A 230 -5.38 14.58 0.36
N ARG A 231 -4.87 15.17 -0.72
CA ARG A 231 -5.41 14.97 -2.07
C ARG A 231 -4.97 13.64 -2.68
N TRP A 232 -3.68 13.33 -2.60
CA TRP A 232 -3.09 12.19 -3.33
C TRP A 232 -1.80 11.64 -2.73
N GLY A 233 -1.45 12.08 -1.51
CA GLY A 233 -0.26 11.64 -0.80
C GLY A 233 1.06 12.22 -1.29
N MET A 234 2.13 11.73 -0.67
CA MET A 234 3.50 12.17 -0.95
C MET A 234 4.00 11.72 -2.33
N LEU A 235 3.60 10.51 -2.74
CA LEU A 235 4.07 9.88 -3.98
C LEU A 235 3.06 8.84 -4.50
N GLU A 236 3.36 8.30 -5.67
CA GLU A 236 2.69 7.12 -6.23
C GLU A 236 3.70 6.06 -6.68
N TYR A 237 3.43 4.80 -6.36
CA TYR A 237 4.18 3.65 -6.84
C TYR A 237 3.55 3.05 -8.09
N THR A 238 4.38 2.55 -8.99
CA THR A 238 3.99 1.74 -10.14
C THR A 238 5.15 0.81 -10.53
N ASN A 239 4.84 -0.30 -11.20
CA ASN A 239 5.85 -1.17 -11.81
C ASN A 239 5.87 -1.01 -13.34
N ASP A 240 5.00 -0.15 -13.88
CA ASP A 240 4.92 0.12 -15.31
C ASP A 240 5.90 1.25 -15.67
N ILE A 241 6.96 0.90 -16.41
CA ILE A 241 8.00 1.82 -16.88
C ILE A 241 7.43 2.90 -17.81
N ALA A 242 6.34 2.57 -18.52
CA ALA A 242 5.64 3.50 -19.40
C ALA A 242 4.54 4.29 -18.68
N TYR A 243 4.35 4.07 -17.38
CA TYR A 243 3.31 4.72 -16.61
C TYR A 243 3.45 6.25 -16.68
N ARG A 244 2.34 6.89 -17.03
CA ARG A 244 2.18 8.34 -17.01
C ARG A 244 0.90 8.66 -16.26
N ASN A 245 1.03 9.49 -15.25
CA ASN A 245 -0.08 10.13 -14.59
C ASN A 245 0.04 11.63 -14.88
N GLU A 246 -0.61 12.07 -15.96
CA GLU A 246 -0.54 13.47 -16.43
C GLU A 246 -0.99 14.44 -15.33
N ASP A 247 -2.01 14.06 -14.55
CA ASP A 247 -2.50 14.87 -13.42
C ASP A 247 -1.44 15.08 -12.34
N ARG A 248 -0.55 14.09 -12.14
CA ARG A 248 0.48 14.13 -11.10
C ARG A 248 1.80 14.71 -11.60
N ILE A 249 2.33 14.22 -12.71
CA ILE A 249 3.69 14.53 -13.17
C ILE A 249 3.75 15.35 -14.47
N GLY A 250 2.61 15.61 -15.10
CA GLY A 250 2.53 16.31 -16.39
C GLY A 250 3.36 15.67 -17.52
N ASP A 251 3.65 16.46 -18.54
CA ASP A 251 4.24 15.97 -19.80
C ASP A 251 5.77 15.81 -19.77
N TYR A 252 6.46 16.58 -18.94
CA TYR A 252 7.92 16.70 -18.92
C TYR A 252 8.50 16.47 -17.51
N PRO A 253 8.42 15.23 -16.99
CA PRO A 253 8.97 14.91 -15.68
C PRO A 253 10.50 14.89 -15.66
N LEU A 254 11.08 15.31 -14.54
CA LEU A 254 12.47 15.02 -14.20
C LEU A 254 12.60 13.53 -13.90
N ARG A 255 13.46 12.83 -14.65
CA ARG A 255 13.73 11.40 -14.47
C ARG A 255 15.07 11.18 -13.76
N LEU A 256 15.03 10.46 -12.66
CA LEU A 256 16.18 10.14 -11.80
C LEU A 256 16.25 8.63 -11.57
N VAL A 257 17.43 8.12 -11.22
CA VAL A 257 17.63 6.70 -10.90
C VAL A 257 18.12 6.59 -9.46
N ALA A 258 17.45 5.76 -8.67
CA ALA A 258 17.87 5.46 -7.31
C ALA A 258 19.13 4.59 -7.30
N LYS A 259 20.11 4.98 -6.50
CA LYS A 259 21.39 4.28 -6.31
C LYS A 259 21.33 3.26 -5.20
N GLY A 260 20.43 3.45 -4.25
CA GLY A 260 20.30 2.60 -3.08
C GLY A 260 18.95 2.77 -2.41
N ILE A 261 18.70 1.90 -1.44
CA ILE A 261 17.57 1.99 -0.52
C ILE A 261 18.11 2.11 0.89
N TYR A 262 17.41 2.85 1.73
CA TYR A 262 17.78 3.07 3.13
C TYR A 262 16.59 2.86 4.08
N GLY A 263 16.93 2.76 5.37
CA GLY A 263 15.96 2.66 6.47
C GLY A 263 15.69 1.23 6.92
N LYS A 264 15.21 1.09 8.16
CA LYS A 264 14.86 -0.20 8.77
C LYS A 264 13.83 -0.97 7.93
N ASN A 265 12.86 -0.25 7.37
CA ASN A 265 11.80 -0.82 6.54
C ASN A 265 12.12 -0.80 5.03
N ASN A 266 13.35 -0.47 4.62
CA ASN A 266 13.77 -0.39 3.21
C ASN A 266 12.82 0.43 2.32
N SER A 267 12.38 1.59 2.80
CA SER A 267 11.42 2.44 2.08
C SER A 267 12.01 3.75 1.55
N ASP A 268 13.19 4.14 2.03
CA ASP A 268 13.80 5.41 1.66
C ASP A 268 14.73 5.26 0.47
N ILE A 269 14.91 6.33 -0.30
CA ILE A 269 15.68 6.31 -1.53
C ILE A 269 17.02 7.03 -1.34
N ILE A 270 18.09 6.43 -1.85
CA ILE A 270 19.40 7.06 -2.00
C ILE A 270 19.56 7.47 -3.46
N LEU A 271 19.90 8.74 -3.68
CA LEU A 271 20.25 9.30 -4.99
C LEU A 271 21.74 9.67 -5.04
N ASP A 272 22.33 9.66 -6.23
CA ASP A 272 23.69 10.20 -6.40
C ASP A 272 23.72 11.73 -6.26
N GLU A 273 24.92 12.25 -6.02
CA GLU A 273 25.17 13.68 -5.88
C GLU A 273 24.61 14.48 -7.09
N TYR A 274 24.77 13.97 -8.30
CA TYR A 274 24.26 14.62 -9.51
C TYR A 274 22.73 14.73 -9.50
N SER A 275 22.02 13.65 -9.15
CA SER A 275 20.56 13.62 -9.07
C SER A 275 20.03 14.53 -7.97
N ILE A 276 20.69 14.55 -6.81
CA ILE A 276 20.37 15.49 -5.72
C ILE A 276 20.55 16.93 -6.18
N ASN A 277 21.69 17.25 -6.78
CA ASN A 277 21.96 18.59 -7.31
C ASN A 277 20.91 19.02 -8.34
N LYS A 278 20.49 18.10 -9.22
CA LYS A 278 19.45 18.36 -10.22
C LYS A 278 18.07 18.58 -9.60
N LEU A 279 17.71 17.76 -8.61
CA LEU A 279 16.43 17.83 -7.90
C LEU A 279 16.29 19.15 -7.11
N PHE A 280 17.39 19.64 -6.52
CA PHE A 280 17.42 20.87 -5.71
C PHE A 280 18.04 22.08 -6.43
N SER A 281 18.20 21.99 -7.76
CA SER A 281 18.80 23.05 -8.58
C SER A 281 17.94 24.32 -8.69
N ASN A 282 16.61 24.19 -8.63
CA ASN A 282 15.69 25.32 -8.78
C ASN A 282 14.46 25.21 -7.85
N LYS A 283 13.79 26.35 -7.65
CA LYS A 283 12.56 26.45 -6.84
C LYS A 283 11.42 25.60 -7.39
N ASN A 284 11.33 25.47 -8.71
CA ASN A 284 10.28 24.70 -9.36
C ASN A 284 10.31 23.24 -8.94
N ASN A 285 11.45 22.57 -9.02
CA ASN A 285 11.62 21.17 -8.66
C ASN A 285 11.34 20.91 -7.19
N VAL A 286 11.79 21.82 -6.31
CA VAL A 286 11.45 21.75 -4.89
C VAL A 286 9.94 21.88 -4.68
N ASN A 287 9.26 22.78 -5.41
CA ASN A 287 7.81 22.89 -5.33
C ASN A 287 7.09 21.63 -5.84
N LEU A 288 7.60 20.94 -6.86
CA LEU A 288 7.06 19.65 -7.31
C LEU A 288 7.07 18.61 -6.18
N LEU A 289 8.17 18.54 -5.42
CA LEU A 289 8.25 17.69 -4.22
C LEU A 289 7.24 18.10 -3.15
N ARG A 290 7.11 19.41 -2.89
CA ARG A 290 6.14 19.95 -1.91
C ARG A 290 4.70 19.64 -2.29
N GLU A 291 4.39 19.63 -3.59
CA GLU A 291 3.07 19.30 -4.14
C GLU A 291 2.82 17.78 -4.25
N GLY A 292 3.79 16.95 -3.84
CA GLY A 292 3.69 15.48 -3.94
C GLY A 292 3.69 14.97 -5.38
N LYS A 293 4.24 15.72 -6.34
CA LYS A 293 4.33 15.35 -7.77
C LYS A 293 5.50 14.39 -8.03
N LEU A 294 5.50 13.29 -7.29
CA LEU A 294 6.53 12.26 -7.30
C LEU A 294 5.92 10.90 -7.65
N ILE A 295 6.53 10.20 -8.61
CA ILE A 295 6.25 8.81 -8.92
C ILE A 295 7.52 7.99 -8.71
N ILE A 296 7.36 6.82 -8.11
CA ILE A 296 8.40 5.79 -8.03
C ILE A 296 8.00 4.63 -8.94
N ILE A 297 8.89 4.32 -9.88
CA ILE A 297 8.79 3.14 -10.71
C ILE A 297 9.71 2.08 -10.11
N LYS A 298 9.17 0.91 -9.75
CA LYS A 298 9.91 -0.24 -9.21
C LYS A 298 10.13 -1.31 -10.27
#